data_AF-A0A5N6U8F4-F1
#
_entry.id   AF-A0A5N6U8F4-F1
#
_cell.length_a   1.000
_cell.length_b   1.000
_cell.length_c   1.000
_cell.angle_alpha   90.00
_cell.angle_beta   90.00
_cell.angle_gamma   90.00
#
_symmetry.space_group_name_H-M   'P 1'
#
loop_
_entity.id
_entity.type
_entity.pdbx_description
1 polymer ?
#
loop_
_entity_poly.entity_id
_entity_poly.type
_entity_poly.pdbx_seq_one_letter_code
_entity_poly.pdbx_strand_id
1 'polypeptide(L)'
;MSQRKLKHTPHLRATCKRKDGLATEKTTLLELNLCLGWNKKTETLYRQMNGQGLARGACWGCRYQALGGSGPRFGCYCAEVSNPVEVPGSDEEGAWVQFDLDSAVDVSNNGRLKCRTPQVGTKNKAAL
;
A
#
# COMPACT_ATOMS: atom_id res chain seq x y z
N MET A 1 -29.90 10.28 -1.69
CA MET A 1 -28.68 10.76 -1.00
C MET A 1 -27.83 9.54 -0.66
N SER A 2 -26.85 9.21 -1.49
CA SER A 2 -26.05 7.99 -1.31
C SER A 2 -25.05 8.21 -0.18
N GLN A 3 -25.23 7.50 0.93
CA GLN A 3 -24.24 7.45 2.00
C GLN A 3 -22.98 6.83 1.42
N ARG A 4 -21.99 7.67 1.10
CA ARG A 4 -20.61 7.22 0.87
C ARG A 4 -20.19 6.54 2.17
N LYS A 5 -20.35 5.22 2.26
CA LYS A 5 -19.75 4.40 3.32
C LYS A 5 -18.32 4.90 3.45
N LEU A 6 -17.93 5.36 4.64
CA LEU A 6 -16.55 5.69 4.94
C LEU A 6 -15.71 4.45 4.61
N LYS A 7 -15.14 4.40 3.39
CA LYS A 7 -14.28 3.31 2.95
C LYS A 7 -13.06 3.38 3.86
N HIS A 8 -13.03 2.53 4.88
CA HIS A 8 -11.94 2.47 5.84
C HIS A 8 -10.62 2.41 5.08
N THR A 9 -9.70 3.32 5.37
CA THR A 9 -8.36 3.25 4.81
C THR A 9 -7.68 2.00 5.36
N PRO A 10 -7.14 1.12 4.49
CA PRO A 10 -6.55 -0.12 4.97
C PRO A 10 -5.28 0.19 5.76
N HIS A 11 -5.21 -0.40 6.94
CA HIS A 11 -4.06 -0.33 7.81
C HIS A 11 -3.28 -1.64 7.71
N LEU A 12 -1.98 -1.55 7.52
CA LEU A 12 -1.08 -2.68 7.69
C LEU A 12 -0.78 -2.83 9.18
N ARG A 13 -1.09 -4.00 9.74
CA ARG A 13 -0.73 -4.38 11.11
C ARG A 13 0.37 -5.43 11.05
N ALA A 14 1.49 -5.18 11.70
CA ALA A 14 2.57 -6.17 11.82
C ALA A 14 3.24 -6.11 13.20
N THR A 15 3.79 -7.25 13.61
CA THR A 15 4.70 -7.35 14.76
C THR A 15 6.13 -7.30 14.22
N CYS A 16 6.87 -6.27 14.60
CA CYS A 16 8.20 -6.00 14.05
C CYS A 16 9.27 -6.10 15.14
N LYS A 17 10.39 -6.75 14.83
CA LYS A 17 11.58 -6.75 15.67
C LYS A 17 12.22 -5.37 15.68
N ARG A 18 12.62 -4.92 16.86
CA ARG A 18 13.47 -3.74 17.01
C ARG A 18 14.91 -4.07 16.63
N LYS A 19 15.63 -3.06 16.13
CA LYS A 19 17.04 -3.11 15.73
C LYS A 19 17.93 -2.18 16.56
N ASP A 20 17.37 -1.53 17.56
CA ASP A 20 18.05 -0.56 18.42
C ASP A 20 18.71 -1.17 19.65
N GLY A 21 19.03 -2.48 19.60
CA GLY A 21 19.69 -3.21 20.69
C GLY A 21 18.74 -3.70 21.78
N LEU A 22 17.48 -3.23 21.82
CA LEU A 22 16.44 -3.82 22.68
C LEU A 22 15.79 -4.97 21.91
N ALA A 23 16.10 -6.22 22.29
CA ALA A 23 15.58 -7.42 21.65
C ALA A 23 14.08 -7.68 21.96
N THR A 24 13.24 -6.68 21.71
CA THR A 24 11.78 -6.77 21.89
C THR A 24 11.07 -6.56 20.56
N GLU A 25 9.89 -7.15 20.45
CA GLU A 25 9.01 -6.98 19.30
C GLU A 25 7.92 -5.96 19.60
N LYS A 26 7.45 -5.27 18.57
CA LYS A 26 6.39 -4.27 18.69
C LYS A 26 5.34 -4.46 17.62
N THR A 27 4.08 -4.58 18.05
CA THR A 27 2.92 -4.49 17.16
C THR A 27 2.69 -3.03 16.79
N THR A 28 2.61 -2.75 15.50
CA THR A 28 2.46 -1.40 14.97
C THR A 28 1.51 -1.38 13.78
N LEU A 29 0.86 -0.24 13.58
CA LEU A 29 -0.04 0.02 12.48
C LEU A 29 0.58 1.05 11.53
N LEU A 30 0.30 0.90 10.24
CA LEU A 30 0.63 1.88 9.20
C LEU A 30 -0.57 2.06 8.29
N GLU A 31 -1.04 3.30 8.15
CA GLU A 31 -2.08 3.64 7.17
C GLU A 31 -1.49 3.58 5.75
N LEU A 32 -1.88 2.58 4.95
CA LEU A 32 -1.28 2.32 3.63
C LEU A 32 -1.58 3.45 2.64
N ASN A 33 -2.68 4.17 2.84
CA ASN A 33 -3.05 5.31 1.99
C ASN A 33 -2.02 6.46 2.06
N LEU A 34 -1.21 6.51 3.13
CA LEU A 34 -0.11 7.47 3.26
C LEU A 34 1.15 7.05 2.49
N CYS A 35 1.26 5.81 2.02
CA CYS A 35 2.47 5.30 1.37
C CYS A 35 2.30 5.02 -0.13
N LEU A 36 1.08 5.09 -0.63
CA LEU A 36 0.72 4.72 -1.99
C LEU A 36 0.14 5.93 -2.72
N GLY A 37 0.47 6.06 -4.00
CA GLY A 37 -0.12 6.96 -4.98
C GLY A 37 -0.94 6.19 -6.01
N TRP A 38 -1.81 6.89 -6.74
CA TRP A 38 -2.61 6.33 -7.84
C TRP A 38 -2.16 6.91 -9.17
N ASN A 39 -1.80 6.06 -10.12
CA ASN A 39 -1.50 6.49 -11.48
C ASN A 39 -2.75 6.28 -12.35
N LYS A 40 -3.45 7.36 -12.67
CA LYS A 40 -4.68 7.32 -13.48
C LYS A 40 -4.46 6.80 -14.91
N LYS A 41 -3.26 6.96 -15.48
CA LYS A 41 -2.98 6.53 -16.86
C LYS A 41 -2.78 5.01 -16.96
N THR A 42 -2.12 4.43 -15.95
CA THR A 42 -1.83 3.00 -15.92
C THR A 42 -2.78 2.22 -15.02
N GLU A 43 -3.63 2.92 -14.27
CA GLU A 43 -4.60 2.34 -13.33
C GLU A 43 -3.94 1.46 -12.26
N THR A 44 -2.75 1.89 -11.81
CA THR A 44 -1.94 1.15 -10.84
C THR A 44 -1.58 1.98 -9.62
N LEU A 45 -1.35 1.27 -8.52
CA LEU A 45 -0.72 1.82 -7.32
C LEU A 45 0.79 1.93 -7.53
N TYR A 46 1.39 2.99 -6.98
CA TYR A 46 2.83 3.16 -6.93
C TYR A 46 3.25 3.71 -5.57
N ARG A 47 4.53 3.53 -5.19
CA ARG A 47 5.04 4.12 -3.94
C ARG A 47 5.02 5.65 -4.01
N GLN A 48 4.32 6.29 -3.09
CA GLN A 48 4.31 7.74 -2.95
C GLN A 48 4.06 8.14 -1.49
N MET A 49 4.98 8.92 -0.91
CA MET A 49 4.79 9.53 0.40
C MET A 49 3.60 10.48 0.37
N ASN A 50 2.69 10.33 1.34
CA ASN A 50 1.43 11.08 1.43
C ASN A 50 0.58 11.00 0.14
N GLY A 51 0.64 9.88 -0.59
CA GLY A 51 0.11 9.78 -1.96
C GLY A 51 -1.41 9.68 -2.09
N GLN A 52 -2.11 9.19 -1.07
CA GLN A 52 -3.57 9.01 -1.06
C GLN A 52 -4.09 8.09 -2.19
N GLY A 53 -3.27 7.16 -2.66
CA GLY A 53 -3.53 6.35 -3.84
C GLY A 53 -4.74 5.46 -3.72
N LEU A 54 -4.98 4.89 -2.54
CA LEU A 54 -6.14 4.03 -2.32
C LEU A 54 -7.45 4.83 -2.34
N ALA A 55 -7.44 6.04 -1.77
CA ALA A 55 -8.60 6.93 -1.84
C ALA A 55 -8.82 7.43 -3.28
N ARG A 56 -7.75 7.80 -3.99
CA ARG A 56 -7.82 8.32 -5.37
C ARG A 56 -8.21 7.26 -6.41
N GLY A 57 -7.87 5.99 -6.17
CA GLY A 57 -8.36 4.84 -6.94
C GLY A 57 -9.75 4.36 -6.50
N ALA A 58 -10.35 5.03 -5.51
CA ALA A 58 -11.58 4.64 -4.83
C ALA A 58 -11.59 3.19 -4.31
N CYS A 59 -10.43 2.68 -3.88
CA CYS A 59 -10.19 1.25 -3.62
C CYS A 59 -10.83 0.71 -2.32
N TRP A 60 -11.18 -0.58 -2.30
CA TRP A 60 -11.82 -1.32 -1.21
C TRP A 60 -11.46 -2.81 -1.23
N GLY A 61 -11.90 -3.55 -0.21
CA GLY A 61 -11.75 -5.01 -0.16
C GLY A 61 -10.31 -5.49 -0.14
N CYS A 62 -9.39 -4.66 0.35
CA CYS A 62 -7.96 -4.93 0.32
C CYS A 62 -7.57 -6.15 1.16
N ARG A 63 -6.78 -7.06 0.59
CA ARG A 63 -6.28 -8.27 1.27
C ARG A 63 -4.96 -8.74 0.67
N TYR A 64 -4.18 -9.46 1.48
CA TYR A 64 -3.07 -10.26 0.97
C TYR A 64 -3.60 -11.52 0.31
N GLN A 65 -3.17 -11.80 -0.91
CA GLN A 65 -3.41 -13.07 -1.58
C GLN A 65 -2.07 -13.78 -1.78
N ALA A 66 -2.00 -15.02 -1.31
CA ALA A 66 -0.91 -15.92 -1.70
C ALA A 66 -1.20 -16.42 -3.12
N LEU A 67 -0.52 -15.86 -4.11
CA LEU A 67 -0.53 -16.41 -5.46
C LEU A 67 0.57 -17.47 -5.52
N GLY A 68 0.18 -18.72 -5.76
CA GLY A 68 1.07 -19.89 -5.71
C GLY A 68 2.45 -19.60 -6.32
N GLY A 69 3.50 -19.86 -5.53
CA GLY A 69 4.90 -19.70 -5.93
C GLY A 69 5.47 -18.27 -5.94
N SER A 70 4.65 -17.22 -5.87
CA SER A 70 5.08 -15.82 -6.08
C SER A 70 5.12 -14.95 -4.81
N GLY A 71 4.89 -15.56 -3.65
CA GLY A 71 4.75 -14.85 -2.37
C GLY A 71 3.40 -14.11 -2.23
N PRO A 72 3.08 -13.62 -1.02
CA PRO A 72 1.84 -12.90 -0.77
C PRO A 72 1.88 -11.51 -1.41
N ARG A 73 0.95 -11.21 -2.31
CA ARG A 73 0.76 -9.86 -2.87
C ARG A 73 -0.43 -9.18 -2.23
N PHE A 74 -0.27 -7.91 -1.91
CA PHE A 74 -1.39 -7.07 -1.49
C PHE A 74 -2.19 -6.67 -2.71
N GLY A 75 -3.52 -6.77 -2.64
CA GLY A 75 -4.38 -6.24 -3.67
C GLY A 75 -5.69 -5.72 -3.11
N CYS A 76 -6.36 -4.89 -3.90
CA CYS A 76 -7.64 -4.26 -3.61
C CYS A 76 -8.51 -4.26 -4.87
N TYR A 77 -9.82 -4.14 -4.73
CA TYR A 77 -10.67 -3.69 -5.82
C TYR A 77 -10.61 -2.17 -5.91
N CYS A 78 -10.54 -1.60 -7.11
CA CYS A 78 -10.51 -0.15 -7.36
C CYS A 78 -11.52 0.21 -8.47
N ALA A 79 -12.25 1.32 -8.30
CA ALA A 79 -13.36 1.71 -9.17
C ALA A 79 -12.95 2.76 -10.21
N GLU A 80 -11.88 3.53 -9.93
CA GLU A 80 -11.39 4.58 -10.83
C GLU A 80 -10.51 3.99 -11.94
N VAL A 81 -11.11 3.08 -12.72
CA VAL A 81 -10.49 2.31 -13.82
C VAL A 81 -11.39 2.38 -15.05
N SER A 82 -10.83 2.17 -16.24
CA SER A 82 -11.56 2.37 -17.51
C SER A 82 -12.59 1.29 -17.78
N ASN A 83 -12.35 0.06 -17.31
CA ASN A 83 -13.23 -1.09 -17.51
C ASN A 83 -13.43 -1.85 -16.19
N PRO A 84 -14.20 -1.29 -15.24
CA PRO A 84 -14.51 -2.00 -14.01
C PRO A 84 -15.39 -3.22 -14.32
N VAL A 85 -15.24 -4.30 -13.55
CA VAL A 85 -16.07 -5.51 -13.68
C VAL A 85 -16.87 -5.72 -12.40
N GLU A 86 -18.02 -6.36 -12.52
CA GLU A 86 -18.79 -6.79 -11.34
C GLU A 86 -17.91 -7.66 -10.43
N VAL A 87 -17.83 -7.28 -9.16
CA VAL A 87 -17.07 -8.04 -8.18
C VAL A 87 -17.96 -9.19 -7.66
N PRO A 88 -17.54 -10.47 -7.78
CA PRO A 88 -18.36 -11.59 -7.33
C PRO A 88 -18.80 -11.44 -5.87
N GLY A 89 -20.11 -11.49 -5.64
CA GLY A 89 -20.71 -11.34 -4.32
C GLY A 89 -20.79 -9.90 -3.78
N SER A 90 -20.72 -8.88 -4.67
CA SER A 90 -20.84 -7.46 -4.31
C SER A 90 -21.64 -6.70 -5.37
N ASP A 91 -22.40 -5.69 -4.94
CA ASP A 91 -23.09 -4.73 -5.83
C ASP A 91 -22.15 -3.59 -6.31
N GLU A 92 -20.82 -3.79 -6.23
CA GLU A 92 -19.82 -2.79 -6.61
C GLU A 92 -19.02 -3.32 -7.81
N GLU A 93 -18.76 -2.46 -8.79
CA GLU A 93 -17.87 -2.76 -9.92
C GLU A 93 -16.47 -2.22 -9.65
N GLY A 94 -15.44 -2.97 -10.02
CA GLY A 94 -14.05 -2.53 -9.94
C GLY A 94 -13.07 -3.50 -10.57
N ALA A 95 -11.80 -3.11 -10.64
CA ALA A 95 -10.71 -3.99 -11.07
C ALA A 95 -9.84 -4.39 -9.87
N TRP A 96 -9.38 -5.64 -9.86
CA TRP A 96 -8.41 -6.11 -8.86
C TRP A 96 -7.01 -5.58 -9.18
N VAL A 97 -6.56 -4.61 -8.39
CA VAL A 97 -5.24 -3.98 -8.52
C VAL A 97 -4.30 -4.56 -7.47
N GLN A 98 -3.15 -5.07 -7.90
CA GLN A 98 -2.11 -5.61 -7.03
C GLN A 98 -0.96 -4.63 -6.85
N PHE A 99 -0.31 -4.71 -5.69
CA PHE A 99 0.85 -3.92 -5.36
C PHE A 99 1.82 -4.69 -4.45
N ASP A 100 3.11 -4.54 -4.69
CA ASP A 100 4.17 -5.07 -3.83
C ASP A 100 4.43 -4.12 -2.65
N LEU A 101 3.92 -4.47 -1.47
CA LEU A 101 4.07 -3.64 -0.27
C LEU A 101 5.53 -3.52 0.22
N ASP A 102 6.40 -4.49 -0.08
CA ASP A 102 7.82 -4.43 0.31
C ASP A 102 8.55 -3.30 -0.44
N SER A 103 8.01 -2.88 -1.59
CA SER A 103 8.53 -1.74 -2.33
C SER A 103 8.23 -0.40 -1.65
N ALA A 104 7.16 -0.30 -0.85
CA ALA A 104 6.63 0.96 -0.28
C ALA A 104 6.62 1.07 1.25
N VAL A 105 6.83 -0.03 1.97
CA VAL A 105 6.82 -0.07 3.43
C VAL A 105 8.19 -0.52 3.94
N ASP A 106 8.59 -0.01 5.11
CA ASP A 106 9.83 -0.37 5.78
C ASP A 106 9.62 -0.40 7.30
N VAL A 107 10.56 -1.02 8.02
CA VAL A 107 10.58 -1.09 9.47
C VAL A 107 11.69 -0.18 10.00
N SER A 108 11.31 0.82 10.78
CA SER A 108 12.26 1.69 11.48
C SER A 108 13.03 0.94 12.58
N ASN A 109 14.15 1.51 13.04
CA ASN A 109 15.01 0.87 14.03
C ASN A 109 14.31 0.53 15.36
N ASN A 110 13.26 1.27 15.72
CA ASN A 110 12.48 1.03 16.94
C ASN A 110 11.29 0.07 16.74
N GLY A 111 11.26 -0.66 15.61
CA GLY A 111 10.22 -1.65 15.33
C GLY A 111 8.87 -1.04 14.91
N ARG A 112 8.82 0.21 14.44
CA ARG A 112 7.61 0.80 13.84
C ARG A 112 7.61 0.67 12.32
N LEU A 113 6.47 0.31 11.75
CA LEU A 113 6.22 0.39 10.31
C LEU A 113 6.22 1.86 9.88
N LYS A 114 6.77 2.12 8.70
CA LYS A 114 6.81 3.44 8.07
C LYS A 114 6.70 3.30 6.55
N CYS A 115 6.27 4.36 5.88
CA CYS A 115 6.44 4.44 4.44
C CYS A 115 7.94 4.46 4.10
N ARG A 116 8.30 3.75 3.03
CA ARG A 116 9.65 3.69 2.50
C ARG A 116 9.98 5.00 1.80
N THR A 117 10.98 5.71 2.31
CA THR A 117 11.50 6.91 1.65
C THR A 117 12.26 6.53 0.38
N PRO A 118 12.26 7.36 -0.68
CA PRO A 118 13.18 7.19 -1.79
C PRO A 118 14.59 7.05 -1.25
N GLN A 119 15.37 6.09 -1.74
CA GLN A 119 16.80 6.08 -1.43
C GLN A 119 17.38 7.37 -2.00
N VAL A 120 17.75 8.30 -1.12
CA VAL A 120 18.62 9.40 -1.51
C VAL A 120 19.96 8.74 -1.79
N GLY A 121 20.16 8.34 -3.05
CA GLY A 121 21.49 8.02 -3.52
C GLY A 121 22.34 9.26 -3.23
N THR A 122 23.36 9.08 -2.41
CA THR A 122 24.53 9.95 -2.39
C THR A 122 24.97 10.11 -3.84
N LYS A 123 24.53 11.21 -4.48
CA LYS A 123 25.14 11.66 -5.72
C LYS A 123 26.57 11.97 -5.33
N ASN A 124 27.48 11.04 -5.62
CA ASN A 124 28.89 11.33 -5.63
C ASN A 124 29.08 12.61 -6.44
N LYS A 125 29.73 13.60 -5.85
CA LYS A 125 30.26 14.76 -6.55
C LYS A 125 31.07 14.22 -7.74
N ALA A 126 30.52 14.33 -8.95
CA ALA A 126 31.34 14.30 -10.14
C ALA A 126 32.01 15.68 -10.19
N ALA A 127 33.20 15.76 -9.63
CA ALA A 127 34.18 16.73 -10.06
C ALA A 127 34.84 16.14 -11.31
N LEU A 128 34.71 16.85 -12.43
CA LEU A 128 35.67 16.99 -13.53
C LEU A 128 35.11 18.04 -14.48
#